data_AF-A0AAD9DCM0-F1
#
_entry.id   AF-A0AAD9DCM0-F1
#
_cell.length_a   1.000
_cell.length_b   1.000
_cell.length_c   1.000
_cell.angle_alpha   90.00
_cell.angle_beta   90.00
_cell.angle_gamma   90.00
#
_symmetry.space_group_name_H-M   'P 1'
#
loop_
_entity.id
_entity.type
_entity.pdbx_description
1 polymer ?
#
loop_
_entity_poly.entity_id
_entity_poly.type
_entity_poly.pdbx_seq_one_letter_code
_entity_poly.pdbx_strand_id
1 'polypeptide(L)'
;MTKPKRAVGICHQPPSGNEALSRLIMKRNWDAVSLVLTSTSSDEEIEIDTNGAINQDNILHFALRFHAPLHIVELLSNRYPECLNKPDGTGKFCTHVAAKYSAPPEVMAFVISKNPAAAGCPTTTASVQFTTYQDQYMTTEELMVEVVRLLKKAAPQSFNLEDEDERNPIEIAIENDVGIRVVKLMQRTARDDWREMKQSGHGVKHEVLAKNLERSAKEARNLLLCNGRRNEIIQRIPRVDHQGSSGNPSLKRSFTAKSA
;
A
#
# COMPACT_ATOMS: atom_id res chain seq x y z
N MET A 1 -1.90 -35.80 -31.67
CA MET A 1 -0.93 -36.31 -30.67
C MET A 1 -0.20 -35.13 -30.05
N THR A 2 -0.70 -34.62 -28.92
CA THR A 2 -0.16 -33.49 -28.19
C THR A 2 0.91 -33.97 -27.21
N LYS A 3 2.14 -33.45 -27.32
CA LYS A 3 3.25 -33.80 -26.44
C LYS A 3 3.03 -33.20 -25.04
N PRO A 4 3.24 -33.94 -23.95
CA PRO A 4 3.12 -33.40 -22.60
C PRO A 4 4.23 -32.38 -22.33
N LYS A 5 3.84 -31.19 -21.84
CA LYS A 5 4.78 -30.16 -21.36
C LYS A 5 5.53 -30.73 -20.14
N ARG A 6 6.86 -30.82 -20.24
CA ARG A 6 7.78 -31.19 -19.17
C ARG A 6 7.61 -30.19 -18.02
N ALA A 7 7.12 -30.66 -16.87
CA ALA A 7 7.16 -29.90 -15.63
C ALA A 7 8.64 -29.71 -15.25
N VAL A 8 9.11 -28.46 -15.28
CA VAL A 8 10.43 -28.10 -14.78
C VAL A 8 10.33 -28.15 -13.26
N GLY A 9 10.90 -29.21 -12.66
CA GLY A 9 11.05 -29.30 -11.21
C GLY A 9 11.99 -28.19 -10.75
N ILE A 10 11.45 -27.20 -10.07
CA ILE A 10 12.23 -26.17 -9.39
C ILE A 10 12.78 -26.82 -8.12
N CYS A 11 14.07 -27.20 -8.15
CA CYS A 11 14.75 -27.70 -6.98
C CYS A 11 15.05 -26.51 -6.04
N HIS A 12 14.28 -26.36 -4.97
CA HIS A 12 14.54 -25.42 -3.88
C HIS A 12 15.80 -25.86 -3.12
N GLN A 13 16.97 -25.34 -3.51
CA GLN A 13 18.14 -25.41 -2.65
C GLN A 13 17.95 -24.45 -1.46
N PRO A 14 18.27 -24.88 -0.23
CA PRO A 14 18.18 -23.99 0.94
C PRO A 14 19.13 -22.79 0.71
N PRO A 15 18.70 -21.56 1.05
CA PRO A 15 19.49 -20.36 0.82
C PRO A 15 20.83 -20.47 1.54
N SER A 16 21.92 -20.45 0.77
CA SER A 16 23.28 -20.47 1.26
C SER A 16 23.64 -19.11 1.87
N GLY A 17 23.74 -19.04 3.20
CA GLY A 17 24.21 -17.86 3.95
C GLY A 17 23.17 -16.74 4.08
N ASN A 18 23.36 -15.86 5.08
CA ASN A 18 22.54 -14.68 5.36
C ASN A 18 22.45 -13.77 4.12
N GLU A 19 21.50 -14.06 3.25
CA GLU A 19 21.23 -13.26 2.07
C GLU A 19 20.35 -12.07 2.46
N ALA A 20 20.81 -10.86 2.16
CA ALA A 20 20.04 -9.64 2.42
C ALA A 20 18.64 -9.71 1.79
N LEU A 21 17.65 -9.17 2.52
CA LEU A 21 16.24 -9.24 2.14
C LEU A 21 15.96 -8.63 0.76
N SER A 22 16.64 -7.53 0.41
CA SER A 22 16.56 -6.87 -0.90
C SER A 22 16.92 -7.83 -2.04
N ARG A 23 17.94 -8.67 -1.85
CA ARG A 23 18.42 -9.61 -2.86
C ARG A 23 17.43 -10.76 -3.08
N LEU A 24 16.78 -11.23 -2.00
CA LEU A 24 15.69 -12.21 -2.09
C LEU A 24 14.48 -11.66 -2.86
N ILE A 25 14.08 -10.42 -2.57
CA ILE A 25 12.98 -9.73 -3.26
C ILE A 25 13.30 -9.53 -4.75
N MET A 26 14.51 -9.07 -5.07
CA MET A 26 14.95 -8.86 -6.46
C MET A 26 14.93 -10.17 -7.26
N LYS A 27 15.30 -11.29 -6.63
CA LYS A 27 15.20 -12.65 -7.20
C LYS A 27 13.77 -13.20 -7.22
N ARG A 28 12.79 -12.49 -6.64
CA ARG A 28 11.40 -12.93 -6.45
C ARG A 28 11.29 -14.27 -5.69
N ASN A 29 12.22 -14.54 -4.78
CA ASN A 29 12.21 -15.74 -3.95
C ASN A 29 11.29 -15.53 -2.73
N TRP A 30 9.98 -15.45 -2.99
CA TRP A 30 8.97 -15.11 -1.97
C TRP A 30 8.92 -16.10 -0.81
N ASP A 31 9.18 -17.39 -1.06
CA ASP A 31 9.25 -18.40 0.00
C ASP A 31 10.37 -18.08 1.00
N ALA A 32 11.57 -17.72 0.50
CA ALA A 32 12.68 -17.31 1.36
C ALA A 32 12.41 -15.97 2.07
N VAL A 33 11.78 -15.00 1.38
CA VAL A 33 11.35 -13.73 2.00
C VAL A 33 10.39 -14.01 3.15
N SER A 34 9.37 -14.85 2.93
CA SER A 34 8.41 -15.24 3.96
C SER A 34 9.12 -15.92 5.13
N LEU A 35 10.01 -16.89 4.85
CA LEU A 35 10.75 -17.60 5.88
C LEU A 35 11.58 -16.65 6.75
N VAL A 36 12.30 -15.71 6.15
CA VAL A 36 13.08 -14.70 6.88
C VAL A 36 12.17 -13.82 7.73
N LEU A 37 11.05 -13.34 7.19
CA LEU A 37 10.12 -12.46 7.92
C LEU A 37 9.36 -13.18 9.05
N THR A 38 9.15 -14.49 8.96
CA THR A 38 8.42 -15.26 9.98
C THR A 38 9.31 -15.96 10.99
N SER A 39 10.55 -16.30 10.63
CA SER A 39 11.47 -17.03 11.53
C SER A 39 12.19 -16.09 12.49
N THR A 40 12.40 -14.85 12.07
CA THR A 40 13.08 -13.84 12.88
C THR A 40 12.11 -13.26 13.91
N SER A 41 12.52 -13.24 15.17
CA SER A 41 11.75 -12.62 16.26
C SER A 41 11.55 -11.13 16.00
N SER A 42 10.55 -10.51 16.65
CA SER A 42 10.27 -9.08 16.44
C SER A 42 11.47 -8.17 16.72
N ASP A 43 12.41 -8.62 17.55
CA ASP A 43 13.48 -7.80 18.09
C ASP A 43 14.81 -7.99 17.34
N GLU A 44 14.92 -9.03 16.52
CA GLU A 44 16.11 -9.30 15.72
C GLU A 44 16.16 -8.43 14.46
N GLU A 45 17.32 -7.80 14.24
CA GLU A 45 17.58 -6.96 13.07
C GLU A 45 17.80 -7.83 11.84
N ILE A 46 16.91 -7.70 10.85
CA ILE A 46 17.04 -8.35 9.54
C ILE A 46 17.91 -7.47 8.66
N GLU A 47 18.96 -8.03 8.06
CA GLU A 47 19.76 -7.34 7.07
C GLU A 47 18.92 -7.05 5.80
N ILE A 48 18.54 -5.78 5.63
CA ILE A 48 17.67 -5.37 4.51
C ILE A 48 18.45 -5.27 3.21
N ASP A 49 19.59 -4.58 3.23
CA ASP A 49 20.37 -4.28 2.04
C ASP A 49 21.84 -4.08 2.39
N THR A 50 22.73 -4.65 1.58
CA THR A 50 24.19 -4.54 1.79
C THR A 50 24.71 -3.14 1.48
N ASN A 51 24.02 -2.41 0.60
CA ASN A 51 24.47 -1.12 0.09
C ASN A 51 23.80 0.07 0.80
N GLY A 52 22.83 -0.20 1.69
CA GLY A 52 22.04 0.80 2.39
C GLY A 52 21.11 1.64 1.49
N ALA A 53 20.97 1.29 0.20
CA ALA A 53 20.07 1.98 -0.72
C ALA A 53 18.61 1.65 -0.40
N ILE A 54 18.38 0.42 0.07
CA ILE A 54 17.07 -0.05 0.52
C ILE A 54 17.11 -0.16 2.05
N ASN A 55 16.09 0.39 2.71
CA ASN A 55 15.99 0.45 4.16
C ASN A 55 14.55 0.13 4.61
N GLN A 56 14.31 0.20 5.91
CA GLN A 56 13.00 -0.11 6.52
C GLN A 56 11.86 0.76 5.96
N ASP A 57 12.15 2.00 5.59
CA ASP A 57 11.14 2.95 5.09
C ASP A 57 10.76 2.70 3.62
N ASN A 58 11.65 2.10 2.81
CA ASN A 58 11.42 1.92 1.37
C ASN A 58 11.38 0.46 0.89
N ILE A 59 11.60 -0.53 1.77
CA ILE A 59 11.62 -1.96 1.41
C ILE A 59 10.31 -2.42 0.76
N LEU A 60 9.15 -1.94 1.24
CA LEU A 60 7.87 -2.29 0.63
C LEU A 60 7.69 -1.65 -0.75
N HIS A 61 8.13 -0.40 -0.93
CA HIS A 61 8.18 0.22 -2.25
C HIS A 61 9.01 -0.64 -3.19
N PHE A 62 10.18 -1.10 -2.74
CA PHE A 62 11.05 -1.98 -3.52
C PHE A 62 10.35 -3.31 -3.87
N ALA A 63 9.71 -3.97 -2.90
CA ALA A 63 8.97 -5.22 -3.13
C ALA A 63 7.84 -5.08 -4.17
N LEU A 64 7.11 -3.97 -4.16
CA LEU A 64 6.05 -3.68 -5.13
C LEU A 64 6.58 -3.56 -6.58
N ARG A 65 7.83 -3.08 -6.76
CA ARG A 65 8.48 -3.02 -8.10
C ARG A 65 8.74 -4.40 -8.69
N PHE A 66 8.87 -5.41 -7.84
CA PHE A 66 9.09 -6.80 -8.22
C PHE A 66 7.81 -7.65 -8.16
N HIS A 67 6.64 -7.03 -8.08
CA HIS A 67 5.33 -7.70 -8.01
C HIS A 67 5.20 -8.67 -6.82
N ALA A 68 5.60 -8.23 -5.62
CA ALA A 68 5.40 -9.02 -4.42
C ALA A 68 3.92 -9.45 -4.24
N PRO A 69 3.66 -10.74 -3.95
CA PRO A 69 2.31 -11.23 -3.73
C PRO A 69 1.74 -10.68 -2.41
N LEU A 70 0.41 -10.70 -2.26
CA LEU A 70 -0.28 -10.09 -1.12
C LEU A 70 0.29 -10.49 0.24
N HIS A 71 0.52 -11.78 0.48
CA HIS A 71 1.04 -12.25 1.77
C HIS A 71 2.43 -11.68 2.11
N ILE A 72 3.30 -11.44 1.12
CA ILE A 72 4.60 -10.80 1.33
C ILE A 72 4.42 -9.32 1.65
N VAL A 73 3.51 -8.65 0.95
CA VAL A 73 3.17 -7.24 1.22
C VAL A 73 2.62 -7.08 2.63
N GLU A 74 1.76 -8.01 3.08
CA GLU A 74 1.24 -8.04 4.45
C GLU A 74 2.36 -8.22 5.48
N LEU A 75 3.23 -9.22 5.31
CA LEU A 75 4.37 -9.47 6.20
C LEU A 75 5.30 -8.26 6.29
N LEU A 76 5.69 -7.68 5.16
CA LEU A 76 6.55 -6.49 5.12
C LEU A 76 5.87 -5.29 5.79
N SER A 77 4.58 -5.08 5.55
CA SER A 77 3.84 -3.97 6.16
C SER A 77 3.66 -4.12 7.67
N ASN A 78 3.54 -5.35 8.17
CA ASN A 78 3.46 -5.61 9.60
C ASN A 78 4.83 -5.41 10.27
N ARG A 79 5.92 -5.82 9.59
CA ARG A 79 7.29 -5.66 10.09
C ARG A 79 7.76 -4.21 10.06
N TYR A 80 7.44 -3.48 9.00
CA TYR A 80 7.92 -2.12 8.73
C TYR A 80 6.75 -1.16 8.44
N PRO A 81 5.86 -0.88 9.41
CA PRO A 81 4.61 -0.15 9.15
C PRO A 81 4.79 1.27 8.59
N GLU A 82 5.90 1.92 8.89
CA GLU A 82 6.20 3.28 8.43
C GLU A 82 6.33 3.39 6.91
N CYS A 83 6.69 2.30 6.21
CA CYS A 83 6.86 2.32 4.75
C CYS A 83 5.56 2.62 3.99
N LEU A 84 4.39 2.37 4.59
CA LEU A 84 3.09 2.67 3.99
C LEU A 84 2.77 4.17 4.01
N ASN A 85 3.39 4.90 4.93
CA ASN A 85 3.05 6.28 5.29
C ASN A 85 4.12 7.29 4.91
N LYS A 86 5.30 6.81 4.50
CA LYS A 86 6.39 7.63 4.00
C LYS A 86 6.48 7.49 2.49
N PRO A 87 6.56 8.59 1.74
CA PRO A 87 6.92 8.50 0.33
C PRO A 87 8.38 8.03 0.19
N ASP A 88 8.69 7.35 -0.91
CA ASP A 88 10.06 7.02 -1.26
C ASP A 88 10.88 8.29 -1.62
N GLY A 89 12.17 8.11 -1.95
CA GLY A 89 13.05 9.22 -2.33
C GLY A 89 12.60 10.03 -3.55
N THR A 90 11.58 9.56 -4.29
CA THR A 90 10.96 10.26 -5.42
C THR A 90 9.63 10.91 -5.08
N GLY A 91 9.22 10.92 -3.81
CA GLY A 91 7.94 11.45 -3.38
C GLY A 91 6.77 10.47 -3.57
N LYS A 92 7.02 9.20 -3.91
CA LYS A 92 5.96 8.23 -4.22
C LYS A 92 5.65 7.35 -3.02
N PHE A 93 4.40 7.37 -2.57
CA PHE A 93 3.84 6.37 -1.67
C PHE A 93 3.71 4.98 -2.33
N CYS A 94 3.55 3.95 -1.49
CA CYS A 94 3.32 2.56 -1.92
C CYS A 94 2.16 2.44 -2.92
N THR A 95 1.06 3.19 -2.76
CA THR A 95 -0.07 3.18 -3.70
C THR A 95 0.36 3.56 -5.12
N HIS A 96 1.22 4.57 -5.26
CA HIS A 96 1.74 5.01 -6.56
C HIS A 96 2.67 3.99 -7.18
N VAL A 97 3.55 3.39 -6.37
CA VAL A 97 4.47 2.34 -6.84
C VAL A 97 3.68 1.10 -7.26
N ALA A 98 2.71 0.65 -6.46
CA ALA A 98 1.82 -0.45 -6.81
C ALA A 98 1.09 -0.19 -8.13
N ALA A 99 0.61 1.04 -8.36
CA ALA A 99 -0.13 1.37 -9.59
C ALA A 99 0.80 1.38 -10.81
N LYS A 100 1.97 2.03 -10.69
CA LYS A 100 2.99 2.11 -11.74
C LYS A 100 3.48 0.73 -12.19
N TYR A 101 3.71 -0.17 -11.24
CA TYR A 101 4.14 -1.54 -11.53
C TYR A 101 2.96 -2.51 -11.60
N SER A 102 1.74 -2.02 -11.81
CA SER A 102 0.53 -2.83 -12.05
C SER A 102 0.38 -4.01 -11.08
N ALA A 103 0.47 -3.72 -9.78
CA ALA A 103 0.27 -4.69 -8.74
C ALA A 103 -1.13 -5.34 -8.88
N PRO A 104 -1.27 -6.62 -8.49
CA PRO A 104 -2.57 -7.29 -8.48
C PRO A 104 -3.64 -6.47 -7.72
N PRO A 105 -4.92 -6.50 -8.13
CA PRO A 105 -5.98 -5.74 -7.47
C PRO A 105 -6.09 -5.99 -5.96
N GLU A 106 -5.80 -7.20 -5.50
CA GLU A 106 -5.75 -7.55 -4.08
C GLU A 106 -4.63 -6.81 -3.32
N VAL A 107 -3.43 -6.71 -3.92
CA VAL A 107 -2.31 -5.94 -3.36
C VAL A 107 -2.65 -4.45 -3.35
N MET A 108 -3.23 -3.96 -4.44
CA MET A 108 -3.67 -2.56 -4.54
C MET A 108 -4.72 -2.23 -3.48
N ALA A 109 -5.74 -3.08 -3.32
CA ALA A 109 -6.79 -2.91 -2.34
C ALA A 109 -6.22 -2.89 -0.91
N PHE A 110 -5.27 -3.79 -0.61
CA PHE A 110 -4.58 -3.81 0.67
C PHE A 110 -3.82 -2.50 0.93
N VAL A 111 -2.97 -2.07 0.00
CA VAL A 111 -2.15 -0.85 0.16
C VAL A 111 -3.04 0.39 0.33
N ILE A 112 -4.10 0.53 -0.47
CA ILE A 112 -5.09 1.61 -0.33
C ILE A 112 -5.79 1.55 1.03
N SER A 113 -6.16 0.36 1.51
CA SER A 113 -6.83 0.22 2.81
C SER A 113 -5.96 0.67 3.98
N LYS A 114 -4.63 0.54 3.85
CA LYS A 114 -3.67 0.93 4.88
C LYS A 114 -3.37 2.43 4.86
N ASN A 115 -3.41 3.06 3.69
CA ASN A 115 -3.23 4.50 3.55
C ASN A 115 -4.13 5.06 2.43
N PRO A 116 -5.43 5.30 2.71
CA PRO A 116 -6.37 5.76 1.70
C PRO A 116 -6.06 7.19 1.23
N ALA A 117 -5.47 8.03 2.09
CA ALA A 117 -5.09 9.38 1.74
C ALA A 117 -4.02 9.42 0.63
N ALA A 118 -3.09 8.46 0.63
CA ALA A 118 -2.07 8.34 -0.40
C ALA A 118 -2.64 8.06 -1.80
N ALA A 119 -3.85 7.50 -1.92
CA ALA A 119 -4.49 7.29 -3.22
C ALA A 119 -4.92 8.60 -3.90
N GLY A 120 -5.11 9.67 -3.11
CA GLY A 120 -5.44 10.99 -3.62
C GLY A 120 -4.21 11.83 -3.96
N CYS A 121 -3.12 11.65 -3.23
CA CYS A 121 -1.94 12.50 -3.33
C CYS A 121 -1.42 12.62 -4.77
N PRO A 122 -1.31 13.84 -5.34
CA PRO A 122 -0.60 14.02 -6.60
C PRO A 122 0.88 13.65 -6.38
N THR A 123 1.45 12.89 -7.30
CA THR A 123 2.91 12.69 -7.32
C THR A 123 3.54 13.76 -8.19
N THR A 124 4.70 14.27 -7.80
CA THR A 124 5.57 15.16 -8.60
C THR A 124 5.89 14.60 -10.00
N THR A 125 5.80 13.29 -10.18
CA THR A 125 5.91 12.64 -11.49
C THR A 125 4.60 11.92 -11.76
N ALA A 126 3.54 12.70 -12.00
CA ALA A 126 2.12 12.34 -11.97
C ALA A 126 1.62 11.33 -13.00
N SER A 127 2.49 10.48 -13.48
CA SER A 127 2.05 9.30 -14.18
C SER A 127 1.80 8.19 -13.16
N VAL A 128 0.51 7.87 -12.98
CA VAL A 128 0.12 6.45 -12.98
C VAL A 128 0.53 5.92 -14.35
N GLN A 129 1.83 5.71 -14.49
CA GLN A 129 2.49 5.28 -15.70
C GLN A 129 2.12 3.81 -15.76
N PHE A 130 1.03 3.49 -16.48
CA PHE A 130 0.73 2.15 -16.93
C PHE A 130 1.77 1.77 -17.99
N THR A 131 3.04 1.76 -17.61
CA THR A 131 4.11 1.36 -18.51
C THR A 131 3.92 -0.10 -18.77
N THR A 132 3.74 -0.45 -20.04
CA THR A 132 3.81 -1.82 -20.55
C THR A 132 5.23 -2.35 -20.32
N TYR A 133 5.55 -2.71 -19.08
CA TYR A 133 6.81 -3.39 -18.79
C TYR A 133 6.81 -4.70 -19.57
N GLN A 134 7.83 -4.87 -20.42
CA GLN A 134 7.99 -5.98 -21.38
C GLN A 134 8.19 -7.36 -20.73
N ASP A 135 8.12 -7.45 -19.40
CA ASP A 135 8.49 -8.63 -18.65
C ASP A 135 7.25 -9.50 -18.37
N GLN A 136 6.87 -10.32 -19.36
CA GLN A 136 5.97 -11.50 -19.33
C GLN A 136 4.57 -11.43 -18.69
N TYR A 137 4.21 -10.39 -17.96
CA TYR A 137 2.88 -10.19 -17.38
C TYR A 137 2.21 -9.06 -18.13
N MET A 138 1.62 -9.38 -19.29
CA MET A 138 0.68 -8.47 -19.92
C MET A 138 -0.43 -8.19 -18.91
N THR A 139 -0.46 -6.97 -18.40
CA THR A 139 -1.52 -6.51 -17.54
C THR A 139 -2.79 -6.53 -18.37
N THR A 140 -3.71 -7.40 -18.00
CA THR A 140 -4.98 -7.44 -18.73
C THR A 140 -5.69 -6.11 -18.49
N GLU A 141 -6.37 -5.61 -19.51
CA GLU A 141 -7.22 -4.42 -19.41
C GLU A 141 -8.18 -4.52 -18.20
N GLU A 142 -8.59 -5.74 -17.84
CA GLU A 142 -9.44 -6.05 -16.69
C GLU A 142 -8.80 -5.70 -15.35
N LEU A 143 -7.49 -5.97 -15.17
CA LEU A 143 -6.78 -5.61 -13.95
C LEU A 143 -6.69 -4.08 -13.80
N MET A 144 -6.39 -3.37 -14.88
CA MET A 144 -6.36 -1.90 -14.88
C MET A 144 -7.73 -1.31 -14.57
N VAL A 145 -8.79 -1.86 -15.16
CA VAL A 145 -10.18 -1.47 -14.85
C VAL A 145 -10.47 -1.64 -13.35
N GLU A 146 -10.03 -2.74 -12.73
CA GLU A 146 -10.26 -2.97 -11.31
C GLU A 146 -9.46 -2.00 -10.43
N VAL A 147 -8.19 -1.74 -10.76
CA VAL A 147 -7.38 -0.71 -10.09
C VAL A 147 -8.06 0.67 -10.16
N VAL A 148 -8.58 1.06 -11.32
CA VAL A 148 -9.32 2.32 -11.47
C VAL A 148 -10.58 2.35 -10.61
N ARG A 149 -11.28 1.22 -10.40
CA ARG A 149 -12.43 1.15 -9.48
C ARG A 149 -12.00 1.34 -8.03
N LEU A 150 -10.88 0.74 -7.62
CA LEU A 150 -10.32 0.90 -6.28
C LEU A 150 -9.92 2.36 -6.03
N LEU A 151 -9.22 2.99 -6.98
CA LEU A 151 -8.85 4.40 -6.91
C LEU A 151 -10.07 5.33 -6.90
N LYS A 152 -11.08 5.07 -7.75
CA LYS A 152 -12.37 5.79 -7.72
C LYS A 152 -13.00 5.75 -6.34
N LYS A 153 -12.98 4.60 -5.67
CA LYS A 153 -13.58 4.44 -4.35
C LYS A 153 -12.80 5.18 -3.26
N ALA A 154 -11.47 5.25 -3.38
CA ALA A 154 -10.61 5.84 -2.37
C ALA A 154 -10.45 7.36 -2.53
N ALA A 155 -10.31 7.84 -3.77
CA ALA A 155 -10.05 9.24 -4.09
C ALA A 155 -10.61 9.58 -5.49
N PRO A 156 -11.94 9.71 -5.66
CA PRO A 156 -12.57 10.01 -6.95
C PRO A 156 -12.10 11.33 -7.56
N GLN A 157 -11.78 12.33 -6.73
CA GLN A 157 -11.28 13.62 -7.13
C GLN A 157 -9.90 13.57 -7.81
N SER A 158 -9.12 12.50 -7.59
CA SER A 158 -7.77 12.38 -8.15
C SER A 158 -7.76 12.38 -9.68
N PHE A 159 -8.84 11.92 -10.32
CA PHE A 159 -8.99 11.93 -11.78
C PHE A 159 -9.16 13.32 -12.39
N ASN A 160 -9.41 14.35 -11.58
CA ASN A 160 -9.56 15.74 -11.99
C ASN A 160 -8.34 16.62 -11.64
N LEU A 161 -7.34 16.05 -10.96
CA LEU A 161 -6.14 16.80 -10.56
C LEU A 161 -5.16 16.86 -11.70
N GLU A 162 -4.59 18.04 -11.91
CA GLU A 162 -3.51 18.26 -12.87
C GLU A 162 -2.17 18.14 -12.16
N ASP A 163 -1.17 17.72 -12.91
CA ASP A 163 0.20 17.63 -12.45
C ASP A 163 0.99 18.94 -12.66
N GLU A 164 2.30 18.87 -12.44
CA GLU A 164 3.19 20.03 -12.67
C GLU A 164 3.29 20.42 -14.15
N ASP A 165 2.91 19.54 -15.07
CA ASP A 165 2.83 19.77 -16.51
C ASP A 165 1.42 20.17 -16.97
N GLU A 166 0.51 20.51 -16.04
CA GLU A 166 -0.91 20.81 -16.30
C GLU A 166 -1.68 19.65 -16.96
N ARG A 167 -1.19 18.41 -16.81
CA ARG A 167 -1.84 17.22 -17.36
C ARG A 167 -2.66 16.48 -16.30
N ASN A 168 -3.87 16.08 -16.66
CA ASN A 168 -4.68 15.21 -15.81
C ASN A 168 -4.39 13.71 -16.10
N PRO A 169 -4.73 12.78 -15.18
CA PRO A 169 -4.50 11.36 -15.36
C PRO A 169 -5.10 10.75 -16.64
N ILE A 170 -6.17 11.34 -17.18
CA ILE A 170 -6.85 10.84 -18.39
C ILE A 170 -6.01 11.15 -19.62
N GLU A 171 -5.44 12.34 -19.72
CA GLU A 171 -4.52 12.73 -20.80
C GLU A 171 -3.28 11.85 -20.80
N ILE A 172 -2.70 11.62 -19.62
CA ILE A 172 -1.57 10.72 -19.46
C ILE A 172 -1.94 9.29 -19.90
N ALA A 173 -3.13 8.79 -19.55
CA ALA A 173 -3.59 7.48 -19.99
C ALA A 173 -3.73 7.38 -21.53
N ILE A 174 -4.23 8.44 -22.18
CA ILE A 174 -4.34 8.50 -23.65
C ILE A 174 -2.95 8.54 -24.30
N GLU A 175 -2.02 9.33 -23.76
CA GLU A 175 -0.63 9.43 -24.25
C GLU A 175 0.12 8.09 -24.16
N ASN A 176 -0.19 7.28 -23.15
CA ASN A 176 0.39 5.95 -22.95
C ASN A 176 -0.40 4.82 -23.64
N ASP A 177 -1.32 5.15 -24.55
CA ASP A 177 -2.14 4.19 -25.32
C ASP A 177 -2.90 3.18 -24.44
N VAL A 178 -3.37 3.64 -23.27
CA VAL A 178 -4.16 2.82 -22.36
C VAL A 178 -5.50 2.46 -23.02
N GLY A 179 -5.92 1.20 -22.83
CA GLY A 179 -7.15 0.67 -23.42
C GLY A 179 -8.37 1.57 -23.23
N ILE A 180 -9.13 1.79 -24.31
CA ILE A 180 -10.27 2.73 -24.35
C ILE A 180 -11.33 2.45 -23.28
N ARG A 181 -11.48 1.20 -22.79
CA ARG A 181 -12.43 0.88 -21.71
C ARG A 181 -11.97 1.49 -20.38
N VAL A 182 -10.68 1.48 -20.10
CA VAL A 182 -10.08 2.10 -18.91
C VAL A 182 -10.23 3.62 -19.01
N VAL A 183 -9.85 4.23 -20.13
CA VAL A 183 -9.99 5.68 -20.36
C VAL A 183 -11.45 6.14 -20.18
N LYS A 184 -12.42 5.42 -20.78
CA LYS A 184 -13.85 5.71 -20.61
C LYS A 184 -14.33 5.53 -19.17
N LEU A 185 -13.72 4.64 -18.39
CA LEU A 185 -14.03 4.50 -16.97
C LEU A 185 -13.51 5.71 -16.19
N MET A 186 -12.26 6.13 -16.43
CA MET A 186 -11.67 7.31 -15.81
C MET A 186 -12.47 8.58 -16.12
N GLN A 187 -12.84 8.80 -17.38
CA GLN A 187 -13.69 9.93 -17.81
C GLN A 187 -15.05 9.95 -17.11
N ARG A 188 -15.68 8.78 -16.93
CA ARG A 188 -16.94 8.67 -16.19
C ARG A 188 -16.75 9.04 -14.72
N THR A 189 -15.69 8.54 -14.08
CA THR A 189 -15.35 8.90 -12.70
C THR A 189 -15.16 10.40 -12.52
N ALA A 190 -14.32 11.01 -13.35
CA ALA A 190 -14.07 12.45 -13.33
C ALA A 190 -15.37 13.28 -13.46
N ARG A 191 -16.23 12.89 -14.41
CA ARG A 191 -17.54 13.54 -14.62
C ARG A 191 -18.49 13.35 -13.44
N ASP A 192 -18.55 12.16 -12.86
CA ASP A 192 -19.42 11.86 -11.73
C ASP A 192 -19.01 12.68 -10.50
N ASP A 193 -17.70 12.73 -10.20
CA ASP A 193 -17.10 13.55 -9.14
C ASP A 193 -17.42 15.04 -9.34
N TRP A 194 -17.25 15.57 -10.56
CA TRP A 194 -17.58 16.95 -10.88
C TRP A 194 -19.07 17.29 -10.68
N ARG A 195 -19.97 16.34 -10.98
CA ARG A 195 -21.41 16.53 -10.76
C ARG A 195 -21.75 16.55 -9.28
N GLU A 196 -21.16 15.66 -8.49
CA GLU A 196 -21.33 15.61 -7.04
C GLU A 196 -20.84 16.90 -6.36
N MET A 197 -19.68 17.40 -6.81
CA MET A 197 -19.17 18.71 -6.39
C MET A 197 -20.13 19.86 -6.70
N LYS A 198 -20.72 19.89 -7.91
CA LYS A 198 -21.71 20.92 -8.26
C LYS A 198 -22.97 20.82 -7.41
N GLN A 199 -23.45 19.61 -7.12
CA GLN A 199 -24.65 19.38 -6.32
C GLN A 199 -24.48 19.77 -4.86
N SER A 200 -23.29 19.58 -4.30
CA SER A 200 -22.97 19.98 -2.92
C SER A 200 -22.81 21.51 -2.72
N GLY A 201 -23.11 22.32 -3.75
CA GLY A 201 -22.98 23.79 -3.70
C GLY A 201 -21.52 24.27 -3.66
N HIS A 202 -20.57 23.33 -3.73
CA HIS A 202 -19.14 23.57 -3.70
C HIS A 202 -18.62 23.63 -5.13
N GLY A 203 -19.01 24.68 -5.87
CA GLY A 203 -18.33 25.12 -7.09
C GLY A 203 -16.93 25.63 -6.78
N VAL A 204 -16.11 24.76 -6.20
CA VAL A 204 -14.81 25.05 -5.65
C VAL A 204 -13.83 25.07 -6.82
N LYS A 205 -13.10 26.18 -6.97
CA LYS A 205 -12.04 26.29 -7.99
C LYS A 205 -11.04 25.16 -7.82
N HIS A 206 -10.45 24.68 -8.92
CA HIS A 206 -9.46 23.60 -8.94
C HIS A 206 -8.34 23.78 -7.90
N GLU A 207 -7.84 25.01 -7.73
CA GLU A 207 -6.82 25.35 -6.73
C GLU A 207 -7.21 24.96 -5.29
N VAL A 208 -8.49 25.08 -4.94
CA VAL A 208 -8.98 24.75 -3.60
C VAL A 208 -9.15 23.23 -3.44
N LEU A 209 -9.46 22.49 -4.50
CA LEU A 209 -9.43 21.02 -4.47
C LEU A 209 -8.03 20.50 -4.19
N ALA A 210 -7.04 20.99 -4.93
CA ALA A 210 -5.64 20.64 -4.73
C ALA A 210 -5.21 20.92 -3.28
N LYS A 211 -5.53 22.10 -2.74
CA LYS A 211 -5.25 22.47 -1.33
C LYS A 211 -5.97 21.59 -0.32
N ASN A 212 -7.24 21.24 -0.55
CA ASN A 212 -8.00 20.39 0.37
C ASN A 212 -7.44 18.96 0.40
N LEU A 213 -7.04 18.44 -0.76
CA LEU A 213 -6.42 17.14 -0.84
C LEU A 213 -5.03 17.12 -0.21
N GLU A 214 -4.20 18.12 -0.47
CA GLU A 214 -2.91 18.27 0.17
C GLU A 214 -3.05 18.39 1.69
N ARG A 215 -4.06 19.14 2.16
CA ARG A 215 -4.40 19.21 3.58
C ARG A 215 -4.82 17.85 4.12
N SER A 216 -5.70 17.13 3.44
CA SER A 216 -6.14 15.80 3.86
C SER A 216 -4.97 14.81 3.91
N ALA A 217 -4.05 14.88 2.94
CA ALA A 217 -2.82 14.10 2.93
C ALA A 217 -1.88 14.47 4.09
N LYS A 218 -1.72 15.76 4.39
CA LYS A 218 -0.96 16.25 5.54
C LYS A 218 -1.58 15.83 6.86
N GLU A 219 -2.91 15.90 6.98
CA GLU A 219 -3.66 15.47 8.17
C GLU A 219 -3.55 13.97 8.37
N ALA A 220 -3.68 13.17 7.32
CA ALA A 220 -3.45 11.72 7.37
C ALA A 220 -2.02 11.43 7.82
N ARG A 221 -1.01 12.11 7.25
CA ARG A 221 0.39 12.00 7.68
C ARG A 221 0.57 12.34 9.16
N ASN A 222 -0.07 13.41 9.65
CA ASN A 222 -0.01 13.80 11.05
C ASN A 222 -0.69 12.79 11.99
N LEU A 223 -1.87 12.27 11.61
CA LEU A 223 -2.57 11.24 12.38
C LEU A 223 -1.74 9.97 12.53
N LEU A 224 -1.03 9.57 11.47
CA LEU A 224 -0.14 8.41 11.49
C LEU A 224 1.06 8.63 12.42
N LEU A 225 1.68 9.81 12.38
CA LEU A 225 2.77 10.18 13.29
C LEU A 225 2.32 10.24 14.77
N CYS A 226 1.11 10.71 15.05
CA CYS A 226 0.57 10.77 16.41
C CYS A 226 0.20 9.40 16.99
N ASN A 227 -0.22 8.45 16.14
CA ASN A 227 -0.55 7.09 16.58
C ASN A 227 0.70 6.23 16.85
N GLY A 228 1.82 6.46 16.15
CA GLY A 228 3.08 5.77 16.42
C GLY A 228 3.59 5.95 17.86
N ARG A 229 3.44 7.14 18.43
CA ARG A 229 3.85 7.41 19.83
C ARG A 229 2.98 6.75 20.90
N ARG A 230 1.73 6.39 20.62
CA ARG A 230 0.86 5.75 21.61
C ARG A 230 1.21 4.28 21.85
N ASN A 231 1.78 3.60 20.85
CA ASN A 231 2.19 2.21 21.00
C ASN A 231 3.50 2.03 21.79
N GLU A 232 4.36 3.05 21.84
CA GLU A 232 5.59 3.02 22.65
C GLU A 232 5.33 3.19 24.15
N ILE A 233 4.20 3.77 24.55
CA ILE A 233 3.87 4.01 25.98
C ILE A 233 3.28 2.76 26.65
N ILE A 234 2.72 1.81 25.89
CA ILE A 234 2.16 0.57 26.44
C ILE A 234 3.23 -0.52 26.69
N GLN A 235 4.43 -0.39 26.10
CA GLN A 235 5.52 -1.35 26.31
C GLN A 235 6.46 -1.04 27.50
N ARG A 236 6.19 0.03 28.28
CA ARG A 236 6.90 0.31 29.54
C ARG A 236 6.00 0.13 30.75
N ILE A 237 5.36 -1.04 30.89
CA ILE A 237 4.91 -1.48 32.22
C ILE A 237 6.15 -2.04 32.92
N PRO A 238 6.64 -1.44 34.02
CA PRO A 238 7.69 -2.05 34.81
C PRO A 238 7.21 -3.43 35.27
N ARG A 239 8.01 -4.48 35.06
CA ARG A 239 7.81 -5.77 35.71
C ARG A 239 7.74 -5.53 37.22
N VAL A 240 6.53 -5.58 37.77
CA VAL A 240 6.32 -5.63 39.22
C VAL A 240 6.51 -7.08 39.60
N ASP A 241 7.65 -7.41 40.21
CA ASP A 241 7.89 -8.69 40.85
C ASP A 241 6.77 -8.96 41.88
N HIS A 242 5.84 -9.84 41.54
CA HIS A 242 4.82 -10.31 42.48
C HIS A 242 5.38 -11.52 43.24
N GLN A 243 6.07 -11.24 44.35
CA GLN A 243 6.06 -12.16 45.48
C GLN A 243 4.66 -12.16 46.10
N GLY A 244 4.18 -13.37 46.41
CA GLY A 244 2.77 -13.65 46.66
C GLY A 244 2.16 -12.96 47.88
N SER A 245 0.83 -12.95 47.89
CA SER A 245 0.07 -13.06 49.13
C SER A 245 -1.37 -13.49 48.81
N SER A 246 -1.82 -14.48 49.57
CA SER A 246 -3.18 -14.99 49.62
C SER A 246 -4.17 -13.91 50.06
N GLY A 247 -5.36 -13.89 49.46
CA GLY A 247 -6.48 -13.12 50.01
C GLY A 247 -7.69 -13.09 49.10
N ASN A 248 -8.60 -14.05 49.29
CA ASN A 248 -9.99 -13.95 48.83
C ASN A 248 -10.65 -12.70 49.44
N PRO A 249 -11.54 -12.03 48.70
CA PRO A 249 -12.92 -12.03 49.18
C PRO A 249 -13.98 -12.16 48.07
N SER A 250 -15.03 -12.90 48.43
CA SER A 250 -16.29 -13.01 47.69
C SER A 250 -16.98 -11.66 47.54
N LEU A 251 -17.36 -11.29 46.31
CA LEU A 251 -18.35 -10.25 46.07
C LEU A 251 -19.45 -10.79 45.16
N LYS A 252 -20.60 -11.01 45.81
CA LYS A 252 -21.92 -11.22 45.20
C LYS A 252 -22.43 -9.90 44.61
N ARG A 253 -23.27 -10.04 43.56
CA ARG A 253 -24.43 -9.22 43.11
C ARG A 253 -24.29 -8.84 41.64
N SER A 254 -25.34 -8.71 40.83
CA SER A 254 -26.73 -9.21 40.83
C SER A 254 -27.28 -8.71 39.50
N PHE A 255 -27.82 -9.60 38.67
CA PHE A 255 -28.47 -9.22 37.41
C PHE A 255 -29.83 -8.57 37.69
N THR A 256 -30.07 -7.39 37.11
CA THR A 256 -31.43 -6.91 36.84
C THR A 256 -31.49 -6.46 35.39
N ALA A 257 -32.30 -7.16 34.60
CA ALA A 257 -32.71 -6.77 33.27
C ALA A 257 -33.94 -5.87 33.37
N LYS A 258 -33.98 -4.79 32.59
CA LYS A 258 -35.22 -4.08 32.28
C LYS A 258 -35.26 -3.83 30.77
N SER A 259 -36.25 -4.47 30.15
CA SER A 259 -36.77 -4.18 28.83
C SER A 259 -37.64 -2.92 28.86
N ALA A 260 -37.56 -2.11 27.81
CA ALA A 260 -38.64 -1.30 27.25
C ALA A 260 -38.30 -1.05 25.78
#